data_AF-A0A553UIS5-F1
#
_entry.id   AF-A0A553UIS5-F1
#
_cell.length_a   1.000
_cell.length_b   1.000
_cell.length_c   1.000
_cell.angle_alpha   90.00
_cell.angle_beta   90.00
_cell.angle_gamma   90.00
#
_symmetry.space_group_name_H-M   'P 1'
#
loop_
_entity.id
_entity.type
_entity.pdbx_description
1 polymer ?
#
loop_
_entity_poly.entity_id
_entity_poly.type
_entity_poly.pdbx_seq_one_letter_code
_entity_poly.pdbx_strand_id
1 'polypeptide(L)'
;MKDHYLWCDFIECTFLTTQFKELLEKRHIFGATSNPTIFAQALSSPAYQESIKQLKATNTPAKDIYESLVIEDIKQCAHMLLPLWEKNKATGYISLEVDPNLANDVSASIVEARALFERIGMPNVMIKIPATNEGIKVMERLAEGEDMPLNATLVFSPNQARRCALALKKAPMAVVSIFVSRVDTQANDLLKHSYLSLWTQQHLRNKIGIGNALACYEQVREVSNTIYPLFASTGVKDPILPKDYYLQALKLEHSISTAPLEALHAYYNEPSPPPALSKNLSATAKNFLYSSLYSELLEKGLMAFKNAFSEILHRLR
;
A
#
# COMPACT_ATOMS: atom_id res chain seq x y z
N MET A 1 -6.54 22.17 -0.38
CA MET A 1 -7.29 21.02 0.14
C MET A 1 -6.75 20.69 1.50
N LYS A 2 -7.62 20.57 2.50
CA LYS A 2 -7.22 20.08 3.81
C LYS A 2 -7.04 18.56 3.68
N ASP A 3 -5.91 18.04 4.16
CA ASP A 3 -5.67 16.62 4.46
C ASP A 3 -5.58 15.59 3.31
N HIS A 4 -5.04 15.96 2.14
CA HIS A 4 -4.50 14.97 1.19
C HIS A 4 -2.98 14.83 1.38
N TYR A 5 -2.48 13.62 1.59
CA TYR A 5 -1.05 13.36 1.80
C TYR A 5 -0.46 12.38 0.78
N LEU A 6 0.77 12.64 0.37
CA LEU A 6 1.54 11.72 -0.47
C LEU A 6 2.54 10.93 0.36
N TRP A 7 2.56 9.61 0.17
CA TRP A 7 3.50 8.69 0.78
C TRP A 7 4.40 8.08 -0.30
N CYS A 8 5.62 7.71 0.09
CA CYS A 8 6.58 7.04 -0.79
C CYS A 8 6.38 5.52 -0.74
N ASP A 9 6.15 4.88 -1.88
CA ASP A 9 6.05 3.42 -2.02
C ASP A 9 7.41 2.82 -2.40
N PHE A 10 8.43 3.13 -1.61
CA PHE A 10 9.81 2.64 -1.80
C PHE A 10 10.61 2.77 -0.50
N ILE A 11 11.46 1.78 -0.23
CA ILE A 11 12.41 1.79 0.87
C ILE A 11 13.68 1.03 0.47
N GLU A 12 14.83 1.62 0.78
CA GLU A 12 16.18 1.07 0.58
C GLU A 12 17.15 1.92 1.41
N CYS A 13 18.17 1.32 2.05
CA CYS A 13 18.99 2.00 3.06
C CYS A 13 19.80 3.19 2.51
N THR A 14 20.34 3.12 1.29
CA THR A 14 21.02 4.23 0.63
C THR A 14 20.02 5.32 0.24
N PHE A 15 18.85 4.94 -0.25
CA PHE A 15 17.76 5.87 -0.55
C PHE A 15 17.30 6.64 0.68
N LEU A 16 17.16 5.97 1.83
CA LEU A 16 16.77 6.61 3.10
C LEU A 16 17.73 7.73 3.50
N THR A 17 19.04 7.49 3.38
CA THR A 17 20.07 8.46 3.79
C THR A 17 20.32 9.57 2.76
N THR A 18 19.79 9.43 1.54
CA THR A 18 19.98 10.39 0.45
C THR A 18 18.65 11.05 0.06
N GLN A 19 17.94 10.48 -0.92
CA GLN A 19 16.77 11.10 -1.56
C GLN A 19 15.55 11.18 -0.64
N PHE A 20 15.33 10.21 0.25
CA PHE A 20 14.18 10.22 1.15
C PHE A 20 14.18 11.45 2.07
N LYS A 21 15.37 11.81 2.59
CA LYS A 21 15.56 13.01 3.40
C LYS A 21 15.18 14.27 2.63
N GLU A 22 15.63 14.38 1.39
CA GLU A 22 15.31 15.52 0.52
C GLU A 22 13.79 15.63 0.26
N LEU A 23 13.12 14.50 0.00
CA LEU A 23 11.66 14.47 -0.18
C LEU A 23 10.91 14.94 1.08
N LEU A 24 11.41 14.61 2.28
CA LEU A 24 10.82 15.07 3.54
C LEU A 24 11.05 16.57 3.80
N GLU A 25 12.26 17.05 3.52
CA GLU A 25 12.64 18.47 3.68
C GLU A 25 11.82 19.38 2.76
N LYS A 26 11.64 18.95 1.50
CA LYS A 26 10.78 19.63 0.51
C LYS A 26 9.29 19.49 0.79
N ARG A 27 8.88 18.71 1.80
CA ARG A 27 7.48 18.36 2.09
C ARG A 27 6.76 17.72 0.90
N HIS A 28 7.50 16.94 0.12
CA HIS A 28 6.96 16.17 -1.00
C HIS A 28 6.32 14.86 -0.56
N ILE A 29 6.73 14.33 0.59
CA ILE A 29 6.15 13.14 1.19
C ILE A 29 5.87 13.34 2.67
N PHE A 30 4.92 12.57 3.18
CA PHE A 30 4.42 12.64 4.55
C PHE A 30 4.34 11.26 5.22
N GLY A 31 4.94 10.24 4.61
CA GLY A 31 4.91 8.87 5.06
C GLY A 31 5.49 7.95 3.99
N ALA A 32 5.51 6.66 4.28
CA ALA A 32 6.03 5.65 3.37
C ALA A 32 5.32 4.30 3.53
N THR A 33 5.42 3.47 2.50
CA THR A 33 4.97 2.07 2.55
C THR A 33 6.06 1.14 2.05
N SER A 34 6.15 -0.03 2.67
CA SER A 34 6.88 -1.17 2.16
C SER A 34 5.92 -2.33 1.83
N ASN A 35 6.46 -3.35 1.15
CA ASN A 35 5.81 -4.63 0.93
C ASN A 35 6.90 -5.66 0.51
N PRO A 36 6.59 -6.96 0.44
CA PRO A 36 7.58 -7.98 0.08
C PRO A 36 8.23 -7.75 -1.30
N THR A 37 7.50 -7.25 -2.29
CA THR A 37 8.09 -6.98 -3.62
C THR A 37 9.09 -5.81 -3.60
N ILE A 38 8.84 -4.79 -2.78
CA ILE A 38 9.79 -3.67 -2.58
C ILE A 38 11.05 -4.18 -1.89
N PHE A 39 10.92 -4.99 -0.83
CA PHE A 39 12.09 -5.56 -0.16
C PHE A 39 12.86 -6.55 -1.03
N ALA A 40 12.20 -7.33 -1.87
CA ALA A 40 12.88 -8.21 -2.83
C ALA A 40 13.80 -7.40 -3.76
N GLN A 41 13.32 -6.25 -4.23
CA GLN A 41 14.13 -5.33 -5.03
C GLN A 41 15.25 -4.68 -4.21
N ALA A 42 14.93 -4.15 -3.01
CA ALA A 42 15.88 -3.44 -2.16
C ALA A 42 17.03 -4.34 -1.71
N LEU A 43 16.74 -5.54 -1.20
CA LEU A 43 17.74 -6.51 -0.73
C LEU A 43 18.61 -7.09 -1.86
N SER A 44 18.23 -6.85 -3.12
CA SER A 44 19.08 -7.15 -4.28
C SER A 44 20.13 -6.08 -4.54
N SER A 45 20.05 -4.92 -3.88
CA SER A 45 21.01 -3.83 -4.08
C SER A 45 22.39 -4.18 -3.51
N PRO A 46 23.47 -3.54 -4.00
CA PRO A 46 24.80 -3.67 -3.42
C PRO A 46 24.86 -3.28 -1.93
N ALA A 47 23.94 -2.43 -1.47
CA ALA A 47 24.00 -1.85 -0.13
C ALA A 47 23.80 -2.88 0.99
N TYR A 48 23.14 -4.01 0.72
CA TYR A 48 22.89 -5.07 1.71
C TYR A 48 23.88 -6.23 1.62
N GLN A 49 24.70 -6.31 0.58
CA GLN A 49 25.48 -7.53 0.28
C GLN A 49 26.46 -7.89 1.40
N GLU A 50 27.12 -6.90 1.99
CA GLU A 50 28.07 -7.14 3.08
C GLU A 50 27.35 -7.57 4.37
N SER A 51 26.28 -6.88 4.77
CA SER A 51 25.48 -7.27 5.93
C SER A 51 24.88 -8.67 5.78
N ILE A 52 24.36 -8.99 4.59
CA ILE A 52 23.85 -10.35 4.27
C ILE A 52 24.98 -11.38 4.40
N LYS A 53 26.16 -11.11 3.85
CA LYS A 53 27.31 -12.02 3.93
C LYS A 53 27.73 -12.28 5.38
N GLN A 54 27.78 -11.24 6.21
CA GLN A 54 28.13 -11.34 7.63
C GLN A 54 27.09 -12.16 8.41
N LEU A 55 25.80 -11.90 8.21
CA LEU A 55 24.71 -12.63 8.87
C LEU A 55 24.60 -14.10 8.40
N LYS A 56 24.93 -14.39 7.14
CA LYS A 56 25.02 -15.78 6.66
C LYS A 56 26.17 -16.54 7.32
N ALA A 57 27.30 -15.87 7.56
CA ALA A 57 28.46 -16.50 8.20
C ALA A 57 28.19 -16.97 9.63
N THR A 58 27.13 -16.47 10.29
CA THR A 58 26.71 -16.89 11.63
C THR A 58 25.69 -18.02 11.65
N ASN A 59 25.37 -18.65 10.50
CA ASN A 59 24.31 -19.66 10.34
C ASN A 59 22.93 -19.18 10.83
N THR A 60 22.67 -17.87 10.74
CA THR A 60 21.38 -17.29 11.11
C THR A 60 20.31 -17.74 10.11
N PRO A 61 19.11 -18.18 10.57
CA PRO A 61 18.02 -18.56 9.67
C PRO A 61 17.65 -17.43 8.71
N ALA A 62 17.32 -17.78 7.45
CA ALA A 62 17.03 -16.79 6.40
C ALA A 62 15.93 -15.78 6.78
N LYS A 63 14.92 -16.20 7.55
CA LYS A 63 13.86 -15.32 8.03
C LYS A 63 14.39 -14.31 9.06
N ASP A 64 15.27 -14.73 9.95
CA ASP A 64 15.89 -13.85 10.95
C ASP A 64 16.85 -12.85 10.28
N ILE A 65 17.58 -13.27 9.24
CA ILE A 65 18.39 -12.36 8.41
C ILE A 65 17.48 -11.30 7.76
N TYR A 66 16.41 -11.74 7.10
CA TYR A 66 15.44 -10.82 6.47
C TYR A 66 14.89 -9.82 7.50
N GLU A 67 14.37 -10.31 8.62
CA GLU A 67 13.75 -9.47 9.64
C GLU A 67 14.74 -8.49 10.23
N SER A 68 16.00 -8.90 10.47
CA SER A 68 17.03 -8.00 10.98
C SER A 68 17.26 -6.80 10.05
N LEU A 69 17.40 -7.06 8.75
CA LEU A 69 17.64 -6.01 7.76
C LEU A 69 16.43 -5.09 7.58
N VAL A 70 15.23 -5.66 7.44
CA VAL A 70 14.03 -4.83 7.20
C VAL A 70 13.60 -4.06 8.44
N ILE A 71 13.77 -4.61 9.65
CA ILE A 71 13.45 -3.90 10.89
C ILE A 71 14.38 -2.68 11.05
N GLU A 72 15.66 -2.81 10.68
CA GLU A 72 16.60 -1.68 10.72
C GLU A 72 16.16 -0.55 9.78
N ASP A 73 15.84 -0.87 8.52
CA ASP A 73 15.33 0.11 7.55
C ASP A 73 14.03 0.78 8.01
N ILE A 74 13.09 -0.02 8.54
CA ILE A 74 11.81 0.49 9.04
C ILE A 74 12.02 1.39 10.26
N LYS A 75 12.90 1.04 11.19
CA LYS A 75 13.26 1.89 12.34
C LYS A 75 13.87 3.20 11.89
N GLN A 76 14.82 3.17 10.95
CA GLN A 76 15.45 4.36 10.41
C GLN A 76 14.41 5.28 9.74
N CYS A 77 13.57 4.72 8.87
CA CYS A 77 12.50 5.45 8.20
C CYS A 77 11.50 6.05 9.22
N ALA A 78 11.07 5.26 10.20
CA ALA A 78 10.18 5.70 11.28
C ALA A 78 10.80 6.87 12.06
N HIS A 79 12.09 6.80 12.40
CA HIS A 79 12.78 7.89 13.10
C HIS A 79 12.80 9.18 12.29
N MET A 80 13.10 9.10 10.98
CA MET A 80 13.08 10.26 10.09
C MET A 80 11.68 10.88 9.93
N LEU A 81 10.63 10.06 10.01
CA LEU A 81 9.23 10.48 9.90
C LEU A 81 8.63 10.99 11.21
N LEU A 82 9.27 10.73 12.35
CA LEU A 82 8.74 11.06 13.67
C LEU A 82 8.37 12.55 13.85
N PRO A 83 9.16 13.54 13.36
CA PRO A 83 8.77 14.95 13.48
C PRO A 83 7.45 15.31 12.76
N LEU A 84 7.12 14.59 11.67
CA LEU A 84 5.82 14.77 11.00
C LEU A 84 4.69 14.20 11.85
N TRP A 85 4.90 13.01 12.43
CA TRP A 85 3.94 12.33 13.29
C TRP A 85 3.68 13.07 14.61
N GLU A 86 4.69 13.70 15.19
CA GLU A 86 4.54 14.55 16.37
C GLU A 86 3.68 15.78 16.09
N LYS A 87 3.88 16.40 14.91
CA LYS A 87 3.12 17.57 14.48
C LYS A 87 1.69 17.23 14.09
N ASN A 88 1.46 16.10 13.43
CA ASN A 88 0.16 15.68 12.94
C ASN A 88 0.06 14.14 12.97
N LYS A 89 -0.84 13.61 13.81
CA LYS A 89 -1.06 12.16 13.97
C LYS A 89 -1.68 11.48 12.75
N ALA A 90 -2.02 12.22 11.69
CA ALA A 90 -2.41 11.66 10.39
C ALA A 90 -1.22 11.42 9.44
N THR A 91 0.00 11.88 9.78
CA THR A 91 1.19 11.75 8.94
C THR A 91 2.37 11.16 9.70
N GLY A 92 3.48 10.95 9.00
CA GLY A 92 4.72 10.48 9.57
C GLY A 92 4.76 8.98 9.85
N TYR A 93 4.00 8.17 9.11
CA TYR A 93 3.98 6.71 9.29
C TYR A 93 4.77 5.97 8.20
N ILE A 94 5.32 4.83 8.57
CA ILE A 94 5.86 3.79 7.66
C ILE A 94 5.14 2.47 7.92
N SER A 95 4.76 1.75 6.87
CA SER A 95 4.11 0.43 6.99
C SER A 95 5.08 -0.73 6.71
N LEU A 96 5.01 -1.78 7.54
CA LEU A 96 5.65 -3.09 7.33
C LEU A 96 4.58 -4.19 7.25
N GLU A 97 4.71 -5.09 6.28
CA GLU A 97 3.76 -6.20 6.08
C GLU A 97 4.18 -7.44 6.86
N VAL A 98 3.19 -8.14 7.43
CA VAL A 98 3.38 -9.49 7.99
C VAL A 98 3.78 -10.49 6.90
N ASP A 99 4.31 -11.65 7.31
CA ASP A 99 4.68 -12.74 6.42
C ASP A 99 3.45 -13.16 5.59
N PRO A 100 3.50 -13.01 4.25
CA PRO A 100 2.36 -13.31 3.40
C PRO A 100 1.97 -14.79 3.43
N ASN A 101 2.84 -15.70 3.89
CA ASN A 101 2.51 -17.11 4.08
C ASN A 101 1.54 -17.35 5.23
N LEU A 102 1.44 -16.42 6.19
CA LEU A 102 0.52 -16.51 7.32
C LEU A 102 -0.88 -15.98 7.01
N ALA A 103 -1.14 -15.49 5.80
CA ALA A 103 -2.41 -14.82 5.44
C ALA A 103 -3.70 -15.65 5.66
N ASN A 104 -3.58 -16.97 5.84
CA ASN A 104 -4.68 -17.89 6.13
C ASN A 104 -4.70 -18.38 7.60
N ASP A 105 -3.71 -17.98 8.42
CA ASP A 105 -3.60 -18.35 9.83
C ASP A 105 -3.74 -17.10 10.70
N VAL A 106 -4.93 -16.95 11.29
CA VAL A 106 -5.30 -15.80 12.12
C VAL A 106 -4.41 -15.70 13.36
N SER A 107 -4.19 -16.83 14.05
CA SER A 107 -3.43 -16.86 15.29
C SER A 107 -1.96 -16.53 15.05
N ALA A 108 -1.34 -17.16 14.05
CA ALA A 108 0.05 -16.90 13.69
C ALA A 108 0.24 -15.46 13.20
N SER A 109 -0.68 -14.93 12.38
CA SER A 109 -0.62 -13.53 11.92
C SER A 109 -0.69 -12.53 13.07
N ILE A 110 -1.53 -12.77 14.09
CA ILE A 110 -1.63 -11.88 15.27
C ILE A 110 -0.33 -11.92 16.08
N VAL A 111 0.23 -13.11 16.31
CA VAL A 111 1.48 -13.29 17.06
C VAL A 111 2.62 -12.56 16.34
N GLU A 112 2.76 -12.76 15.03
CA GLU A 112 3.80 -12.09 14.25
C GLU A 112 3.62 -10.58 14.19
N ALA A 113 2.39 -10.09 13.97
CA ALA A 113 2.09 -8.66 13.96
C ALA A 113 2.53 -7.97 15.26
N ARG A 114 2.19 -8.56 16.41
CA ARG A 114 2.58 -8.03 17.73
C ARG A 114 4.09 -8.10 17.94
N ALA A 115 4.72 -9.23 17.60
CA ALA A 115 6.16 -9.40 17.73
C ALA A 115 6.95 -8.40 16.87
N LEU A 116 6.52 -8.15 15.62
CA LEU A 116 7.13 -7.14 14.75
C LEU A 116 6.98 -5.74 15.34
N PHE A 117 5.76 -5.37 15.76
CA PHE A 117 5.50 -4.05 16.33
C PHE A 117 6.34 -3.79 17.60
N GLU A 118 6.42 -4.78 18.51
CA GLU A 118 7.22 -4.70 19.72
C GLU A 118 8.73 -4.60 19.43
N ARG A 119 9.25 -5.45 18.53
CA ARG A 119 10.67 -5.43 18.14
C ARG A 119 11.08 -4.13 17.46
N ILE A 120 10.16 -3.53 16.69
CA ILE A 120 10.38 -2.24 16.06
C ILE A 120 10.30 -1.12 17.11
N GLY A 121 9.36 -1.16 18.05
CA GLY A 121 9.31 -0.27 19.20
C GLY A 121 9.13 1.21 18.85
N MET A 122 8.51 1.52 17.71
CA MET A 122 8.30 2.89 17.21
C MET A 122 6.79 3.17 17.08
N PRO A 123 6.29 4.31 17.59
CA PRO A 123 4.85 4.60 17.66
C PRO A 123 4.22 4.94 16.30
N ASN A 124 5.05 5.29 15.31
CA ASN A 124 4.65 5.70 13.98
C ASN A 124 4.88 4.60 12.92
N VAL A 125 4.83 3.34 13.35
CA VAL A 125 4.90 2.17 12.47
C VAL A 125 3.52 1.54 12.37
N MET A 126 3.10 1.24 11.14
CA MET A 126 1.86 0.51 10.86
C MET A 126 2.16 -0.94 10.50
N ILE A 127 1.47 -1.87 11.14
CA ILE A 127 1.49 -3.27 10.69
C ILE A 127 0.44 -3.44 9.59
N LYS A 128 0.91 -3.97 8.46
CA LYS A 128 0.13 -4.10 7.23
C LYS A 128 -0.38 -5.52 7.08
N ILE A 129 -1.69 -5.65 6.94
CA ILE A 129 -2.42 -6.93 6.93
C ILE A 129 -3.22 -7.03 5.62
N PRO A 130 -3.09 -8.10 4.82
CA PRO A 130 -3.92 -8.33 3.64
C PRO A 130 -5.42 -8.41 3.97
N ALA A 131 -6.27 -7.81 3.13
CA ALA A 131 -7.73 -7.80 3.27
C ALA A 131 -8.40 -9.13 2.82
N THR A 132 -7.84 -10.26 3.28
CA THR A 132 -8.48 -11.59 3.20
C THR A 132 -9.58 -11.70 4.27
N ASN A 133 -10.39 -12.76 4.21
CA ASN A 133 -11.40 -12.99 5.26
C ASN A 133 -10.76 -13.20 6.64
N GLU A 134 -9.63 -13.92 6.67
CA GLU A 134 -8.80 -14.16 7.84
C GLU A 134 -8.12 -12.87 8.29
N GLY A 135 -7.55 -12.12 7.35
CA GLY A 135 -6.89 -10.84 7.63
C GLY A 135 -7.83 -9.79 8.24
N ILE A 136 -9.10 -9.77 7.86
CA ILE A 136 -10.11 -8.91 8.51
C ILE A 136 -10.30 -9.31 9.99
N LYS A 137 -10.31 -10.61 10.32
CA LYS A 137 -10.38 -11.07 11.72
C LYS A 137 -9.11 -10.70 12.50
N VAL A 138 -7.94 -10.78 11.85
CA VAL A 138 -6.66 -10.32 12.41
C VAL A 138 -6.73 -8.83 12.71
N MET A 139 -7.18 -8.00 11.77
CA MET A 139 -7.34 -6.55 11.96
C MET A 139 -8.26 -6.23 13.14
N GLU A 140 -9.42 -6.89 13.23
CA GLU A 140 -10.37 -6.70 14.34
C GLU A 140 -9.73 -6.99 15.69
N ARG A 141 -9.07 -8.16 15.81
CA ARG A 141 -8.44 -8.59 17.06
C ARG A 141 -7.23 -7.74 17.47
N LEU A 142 -6.49 -7.21 16.51
CA LEU A 142 -5.37 -6.30 16.76
C LEU A 142 -5.88 -4.91 17.17
N ALA A 143 -6.89 -4.39 16.48
CA ALA A 143 -7.47 -3.08 16.76
C ALA A 143 -8.10 -3.00 18.17
N GLU A 144 -8.60 -4.11 18.73
CA GLU A 144 -9.08 -4.18 20.12
C GLU A 144 -8.04 -3.81 21.18
N GLY A 145 -6.74 -3.88 20.85
CA GLY A 145 -5.67 -3.45 21.76
C GLY A 145 -5.52 -1.93 21.88
N GLU A 146 -6.07 -1.17 20.93
CA GLU A 146 -6.01 0.31 20.87
C GLU A 146 -4.58 0.90 20.90
N ASP A 147 -3.56 0.08 20.62
CA ASP A 147 -2.14 0.39 20.78
C ASP A 147 -1.36 0.39 19.45
N MET A 148 -1.86 -0.30 18.43
CA MET A 148 -1.13 -0.54 17.19
C MET A 148 -1.77 0.14 15.98
N PRO A 149 -1.05 1.05 15.29
CA PRO A 149 -1.47 1.55 13.99
C PRO A 149 -1.51 0.43 12.94
N LEU A 150 -2.53 0.44 12.08
CA LEU A 150 -2.80 -0.67 11.15
C LEU A 150 -3.00 -0.20 9.71
N ASN A 151 -2.54 -1.00 8.75
CA ASN A 151 -2.73 -0.78 7.33
C ASN A 151 -3.42 -1.99 6.67
N ALA A 152 -4.68 -1.86 6.29
CA ALA A 152 -5.34 -2.87 5.47
C ALA A 152 -4.85 -2.80 4.02
N THR A 153 -4.20 -3.84 3.51
CA THR A 153 -3.66 -3.90 2.13
C THR A 153 -4.44 -4.86 1.24
N LEU A 154 -4.16 -4.82 -0.06
CA LEU A 154 -4.82 -5.66 -1.08
C LEU A 154 -6.35 -5.47 -1.07
N VAL A 155 -6.81 -4.24 -0.88
CA VAL A 155 -8.24 -3.88 -0.95
C VAL A 155 -8.59 -3.56 -2.40
N PHE A 156 -9.46 -4.38 -3.00
CA PHE A 156 -9.85 -4.23 -4.40
C PHE A 156 -11.33 -3.87 -4.59
N SER A 157 -12.19 -4.18 -3.60
CA SER A 157 -13.64 -3.95 -3.70
C SER A 157 -14.18 -3.00 -2.63
N PRO A 158 -15.33 -2.32 -2.90
CA PRO A 158 -15.99 -1.49 -1.90
C PRO A 158 -16.43 -2.26 -0.65
N ASN A 159 -16.85 -3.52 -0.82
CA ASN A 159 -17.23 -4.39 0.30
C ASN A 159 -16.03 -4.69 1.22
N GLN A 160 -14.87 -5.03 0.65
CA GLN A 160 -13.63 -5.20 1.42
C GLN A 160 -13.27 -3.91 2.15
N ALA A 161 -13.31 -2.77 1.45
CA ALA A 161 -12.99 -1.46 2.03
C ALA A 161 -13.85 -1.15 3.27
N ARG A 162 -15.17 -1.37 3.18
CA ARG A 162 -16.08 -1.19 4.32
C ARG A 162 -15.77 -2.15 5.48
N ARG A 163 -15.55 -3.43 5.18
CA ARG A 163 -15.25 -4.45 6.20
C ARG A 163 -13.93 -4.16 6.93
N CYS A 164 -12.89 -3.76 6.20
CA CYS A 164 -11.63 -3.33 6.79
C CYS A 164 -11.81 -2.09 7.67
N ALA A 165 -12.53 -1.07 7.19
CA ALA A 165 -12.79 0.13 7.99
C ALA A 165 -13.54 -0.19 9.29
N LEU A 166 -14.51 -1.10 9.26
CA LEU A 166 -15.22 -1.54 10.47
C LEU A 166 -14.31 -2.28 11.44
N ALA A 167 -13.48 -3.20 10.95
CA ALA A 167 -12.53 -3.97 11.77
C ALA A 167 -11.48 -3.06 12.42
N LEU A 168 -11.11 -1.95 11.77
CA LEU A 168 -10.04 -1.05 12.21
C LEU A 168 -10.52 0.11 13.09
N LYS A 169 -11.82 0.20 13.42
CA LYS A 169 -12.42 1.36 14.09
C LYS A 169 -11.77 1.74 15.42
N LYS A 170 -11.21 0.77 16.14
CA LYS A 170 -10.55 0.96 17.44
C LYS A 170 -9.04 1.18 17.35
N ALA A 171 -8.43 1.01 16.18
CA ALA A 171 -7.01 1.26 16.02
C ALA A 171 -6.70 2.76 16.26
N PRO A 172 -5.58 3.10 16.94
CA PRO A 172 -5.23 4.49 17.23
C PRO A 172 -5.02 5.32 15.96
N MET A 173 -4.57 4.68 14.88
CA MET A 173 -4.56 5.24 13.53
C MET A 173 -4.62 4.09 12.51
N ALA A 174 -5.40 4.26 11.44
CA ALA A 174 -5.54 3.22 10.43
C ALA A 174 -5.67 3.76 9.01
N VAL A 175 -5.16 2.97 8.06
CA VAL A 175 -5.33 3.23 6.63
C VAL A 175 -5.93 2.02 5.92
N VAL A 176 -6.71 2.27 4.87
CA VAL A 176 -7.27 1.25 3.98
C VAL A 176 -6.69 1.44 2.59
N SER A 177 -5.69 0.62 2.24
CA SER A 177 -4.91 0.68 1.01
C SER A 177 -5.65 0.03 -0.18
N ILE A 178 -6.37 0.88 -0.93
CA ILE A 178 -7.19 0.59 -2.11
C ILE A 178 -6.30 0.54 -3.36
N PHE A 179 -6.23 -0.60 -4.03
CA PHE A 179 -5.38 -0.78 -5.21
C PHE A 179 -6.06 -0.25 -6.48
N VAL A 180 -5.40 0.66 -7.19
CA VAL A 180 -5.97 1.38 -8.33
C VAL A 180 -5.57 0.75 -9.68
N SER A 181 -4.29 0.83 -10.05
CA SER A 181 -3.85 0.44 -11.40
C SER A 181 -4.05 -1.04 -11.71
N ARG A 182 -4.01 -1.93 -10.71
CA ARG A 182 -4.28 -3.36 -10.90
C ARG A 182 -5.73 -3.60 -11.34
N VAL A 183 -6.69 -2.89 -10.74
CA VAL A 183 -8.11 -2.97 -11.14
C VAL A 183 -8.28 -2.41 -12.54
N ASP A 184 -7.64 -1.28 -12.82
CA ASP A 184 -7.75 -0.60 -14.11
C ASP A 184 -7.16 -1.44 -15.26
N THR A 185 -6.02 -2.10 -15.05
CA THR A 185 -5.43 -3.03 -16.02
C THR A 185 -6.38 -4.18 -16.36
N GLN A 186 -7.01 -4.80 -15.35
CA GLN A 186 -7.97 -5.88 -15.61
C GLN A 186 -9.24 -5.35 -16.28
N ALA A 187 -9.73 -4.18 -15.85
CA ALA A 187 -10.90 -3.57 -16.46
C ALA A 187 -10.66 -3.21 -17.94
N ASN A 188 -9.47 -2.72 -18.28
CA ASN A 188 -9.09 -2.46 -19.67
C ASN A 188 -9.08 -3.73 -20.51
N ASP A 189 -8.66 -4.86 -19.95
CA ASP A 189 -8.69 -6.15 -20.63
C ASP A 189 -10.14 -6.59 -20.88
N LEU A 190 -11.00 -6.52 -19.85
CA LEU A 190 -12.43 -6.79 -19.98
C LEU A 190 -13.11 -5.88 -21.02
N LEU A 191 -12.75 -4.59 -21.07
CA LEU A 191 -13.33 -3.64 -22.04
C LEU A 191 -13.07 -4.08 -23.47
N LYS A 192 -11.86 -4.57 -23.80
CA LYS A 192 -11.51 -5.06 -25.15
C LYS A 192 -12.38 -6.23 -25.61
N HIS A 193 -12.84 -7.04 -24.66
CA HIS A 193 -13.66 -8.22 -24.91
C HIS A 193 -15.16 -7.99 -24.67
N SER A 194 -15.57 -6.76 -24.37
CA SER A 194 -16.96 -6.40 -24.10
C SER A 194 -17.76 -6.14 -25.38
N TYR A 195 -19.09 -6.29 -25.31
CA TYR A 195 -20.01 -5.92 -26.39
C TYR A 195 -20.29 -4.40 -26.48
N LEU A 196 -19.56 -3.57 -25.73
CA LEU A 196 -19.70 -2.12 -25.77
C LEU A 196 -19.16 -1.54 -27.08
N SER A 197 -19.69 -0.39 -27.52
CA SER A 197 -19.16 0.30 -28.69
C SER A 197 -17.69 0.72 -28.48
N LEU A 198 -16.90 0.76 -29.56
CA LEU A 198 -15.49 1.19 -29.50
C LEU A 198 -15.32 2.56 -28.85
N TRP A 199 -16.24 3.49 -29.12
CA TRP A 199 -16.26 4.80 -28.47
C TRP A 199 -16.41 4.69 -26.95
N THR A 200 -17.32 3.82 -26.48
CA THR A 200 -17.53 3.60 -25.04
C THR A 200 -16.32 2.92 -24.40
N GLN A 201 -15.75 1.91 -25.05
CA GLN A 201 -14.54 1.24 -24.58
C GLN A 201 -13.40 2.23 -24.42
N GLN A 202 -13.15 3.07 -25.43
CA GLN A 202 -12.12 4.10 -25.39
C GLN A 202 -12.41 5.18 -24.34
N HIS A 203 -13.68 5.53 -24.13
CA HIS A 203 -14.07 6.52 -23.13
C HIS A 203 -13.83 6.04 -21.69
N LEU A 204 -13.99 4.73 -21.44
CA LEU A 204 -13.84 4.08 -20.13
C LEU A 204 -12.42 3.56 -19.85
N ARG A 205 -11.62 3.36 -20.90
CA ARG A 205 -10.23 2.91 -20.78
C ARG A 205 -9.46 3.80 -19.79
N ASN A 206 -8.72 3.16 -18.90
CA ASN A 206 -7.94 3.77 -17.82
C ASN A 206 -8.74 4.56 -16.76
N LYS A 207 -10.07 4.41 -16.70
CA LYS A 207 -10.93 5.13 -15.74
C LYS A 207 -11.71 4.22 -14.80
N ILE A 208 -11.88 2.94 -15.13
CA ILE A 208 -12.68 2.03 -14.31
C ILE A 208 -12.02 1.77 -12.95
N GLY A 209 -10.69 1.64 -12.89
CA GLY A 209 -9.96 1.50 -11.63
C GLY A 209 -10.11 2.74 -10.73
N ILE A 210 -10.14 3.94 -11.32
CA ILE A 210 -10.43 5.20 -10.61
C ILE A 210 -11.86 5.16 -10.06
N GLY A 211 -12.84 4.80 -10.88
CA GLY A 211 -14.24 4.67 -10.44
C GLY A 211 -14.41 3.71 -9.27
N ASN A 212 -13.75 2.57 -9.33
CA ASN A 212 -13.72 1.60 -8.24
C ASN A 212 -13.06 2.17 -6.98
N ALA A 213 -11.95 2.90 -7.12
CA ALA A 213 -11.28 3.53 -5.99
C ALA A 213 -12.15 4.60 -5.31
N LEU A 214 -12.91 5.38 -6.08
CA LEU A 214 -13.90 6.33 -5.56
C LEU A 214 -15.01 5.62 -4.77
N ALA A 215 -15.52 4.49 -5.29
CA ALA A 215 -16.49 3.66 -4.59
C ALA A 215 -15.95 3.12 -3.25
N CYS A 216 -14.70 2.65 -3.22
CA CYS A 216 -14.06 2.19 -1.99
C CYS A 216 -13.82 3.35 -1.01
N TYR A 217 -13.40 4.51 -1.50
CA TYR A 217 -13.20 5.72 -0.71
C TYR A 217 -14.49 6.11 0.04
N GLU A 218 -15.64 6.15 -0.65
CA GLU A 218 -16.94 6.42 -0.03
C GLU A 218 -17.22 5.46 1.13
N GLN A 219 -17.01 4.15 0.92
CA GLN A 219 -17.26 3.13 1.94
C GLN A 219 -16.40 3.27 3.20
N VAL A 220 -15.15 3.72 3.07
CA VAL A 220 -14.28 3.96 4.23
C VAL A 220 -14.71 5.23 4.96
N ARG A 221 -14.97 6.32 4.21
CA ARG A 221 -15.38 7.62 4.77
C ARG A 221 -16.73 7.56 5.49
N GLU A 222 -17.64 6.70 5.07
CA GLU A 222 -18.91 6.46 5.76
C GLU A 222 -18.75 5.79 7.14
N VAL A 223 -17.67 5.05 7.36
CA VAL A 223 -17.45 4.30 8.61
C VAL A 223 -16.78 5.14 9.68
N SER A 224 -15.72 5.89 9.32
CA SER A 224 -14.98 6.72 10.28
C SER A 224 -14.21 7.85 9.59
N ASN A 225 -14.07 8.98 10.28
CA ASN A 225 -13.15 10.07 9.93
C ASN A 225 -11.78 9.94 10.62
N THR A 226 -11.52 8.83 11.31
CA THR A 226 -10.20 8.52 11.89
C THR A 226 -9.41 7.52 11.04
N ILE A 227 -10.06 6.95 10.02
CA ILE A 227 -9.47 5.96 9.11
C ILE A 227 -9.29 6.61 7.76
N TYR A 228 -8.06 6.62 7.26
CA TYR A 228 -7.75 7.26 5.98
C TYR A 228 -7.83 6.23 4.83
N PRO A 229 -8.64 6.50 3.79
CA PRO A 229 -8.50 5.80 2.52
C PRO A 229 -7.11 6.10 1.95
N LEU A 230 -6.36 5.06 1.62
CA LEU A 230 -5.05 5.15 0.99
C LEU A 230 -5.15 4.59 -0.43
N PHE A 231 -4.80 5.36 -1.45
CA PHE A 231 -4.71 4.89 -2.83
C PHE A 231 -3.33 4.27 -3.06
N ALA A 232 -3.32 2.96 -3.30
CA ALA A 232 -2.14 2.14 -3.53
C ALA A 232 -2.08 1.65 -4.98
N SER A 233 -0.89 1.18 -5.37
CA SER A 233 -0.64 0.77 -6.76
C SER A 233 -0.99 1.89 -7.75
N THR A 234 -0.51 3.10 -7.47
CA THR A 234 -0.74 4.31 -8.27
C THR A 234 0.32 4.53 -9.35
N GLY A 235 1.27 3.60 -9.51
CA GLY A 235 2.19 3.57 -10.64
C GLY A 235 1.47 3.18 -11.92
N VAL A 236 1.58 4.03 -12.94
CA VAL A 236 0.94 3.85 -14.25
C VAL A 236 1.49 2.62 -14.99
N LYS A 237 0.58 1.85 -15.62
CA LYS A 237 0.89 0.65 -16.40
C LYS A 237 0.74 0.83 -17.90
N ASP A 238 -0.07 1.79 -18.32
CA ASP A 238 -0.26 2.15 -19.73
C ASP A 238 0.75 3.24 -20.12
N PRO A 239 1.71 2.97 -21.02
CA PRO A 239 2.80 3.90 -21.33
C PRO A 239 2.33 5.20 -21.99
N ILE A 240 1.10 5.27 -22.49
CA ILE A 240 0.54 6.49 -23.08
C ILE A 240 0.10 7.52 -22.04
N LEU A 241 -0.04 7.12 -20.77
CA LEU A 241 -0.50 8.00 -19.70
C LEU A 241 0.70 8.68 -18.99
N PRO A 242 0.54 9.93 -18.53
CA PRO A 242 1.51 10.58 -17.65
C PRO A 242 1.75 9.75 -16.38
N LYS A 243 2.98 9.74 -15.86
CA LYS A 243 3.36 8.88 -14.71
C LYS A 243 2.61 9.21 -13.42
N ASP A 244 2.10 10.43 -13.27
CA ASP A 244 1.33 10.91 -12.13
C ASP A 244 -0.19 10.81 -12.31
N TYR A 245 -0.67 10.17 -13.39
CA TYR A 245 -2.08 10.10 -13.79
C TYR A 245 -3.04 9.76 -12.63
N TYR A 246 -2.76 8.70 -11.88
CA TYR A 246 -3.62 8.28 -10.77
C TYR A 246 -3.53 9.23 -9.57
N LEU A 247 -2.40 9.91 -9.37
CA LEU A 247 -2.25 10.91 -8.31
C LEU A 247 -3.08 12.15 -8.62
N GLN A 248 -3.10 12.59 -9.87
CA GLN A 248 -3.95 13.70 -10.31
C GLN A 248 -5.44 13.34 -10.24
N ALA A 249 -5.80 12.09 -10.53
CA ALA A 249 -7.18 11.62 -10.50
C ALA A 249 -7.77 11.48 -9.07
N LEU A 250 -6.94 11.12 -8.10
CA LEU A 250 -7.38 10.67 -6.76
C LEU A 250 -6.91 11.59 -5.63
N LYS A 251 -6.67 12.86 -5.95
CA LYS A 251 -6.37 13.92 -4.99
C LYS A 251 -7.63 14.35 -4.23
N LEU A 252 -8.11 13.48 -3.34
CA LEU A 252 -9.33 13.66 -2.55
C LEU A 252 -9.04 14.19 -1.15
N GLU A 253 -10.04 14.80 -0.53
CA GLU A 253 -9.95 15.26 0.87
C GLU A 253 -9.83 14.07 1.83
N HIS A 254 -9.02 14.23 2.88
CA HIS A 254 -8.82 13.21 3.93
C HIS A 254 -8.48 11.85 3.32
N SER A 255 -7.46 11.85 2.47
CA SER A 255 -6.97 10.65 1.81
C SER A 255 -5.46 10.67 1.68
N ILE A 256 -4.91 9.50 1.44
CA ILE A 256 -3.49 9.31 1.23
C ILE A 256 -3.31 8.69 -0.15
N SER A 257 -2.26 9.05 -0.88
CA SER A 257 -1.80 8.26 -2.02
C SER A 257 -0.39 7.80 -1.72
N THR A 258 -0.12 6.50 -1.80
CA THR A 258 1.25 6.00 -1.82
C THR A 258 1.69 5.78 -3.26
N ALA A 259 2.88 6.26 -3.62
CA ALA A 259 3.30 6.32 -5.01
C ALA A 259 4.78 5.93 -5.19
N PRO A 260 5.13 5.26 -6.30
CA PRO A 260 6.52 4.99 -6.65
C PRO A 260 7.26 6.30 -6.99
N LEU A 261 8.59 6.27 -6.91
CA LEU A 261 9.44 7.45 -7.13
C LEU A 261 9.19 8.16 -8.47
N GLU A 262 8.99 7.41 -9.56
CA GLU A 262 8.68 7.99 -10.88
C GLU A 262 7.39 8.81 -10.89
N ALA A 263 6.36 8.34 -10.17
CA ALA A 263 5.09 9.04 -10.08
C ALA A 263 5.20 10.28 -9.19
N LEU A 264 5.95 10.20 -8.09
CA LEU A 264 6.26 11.37 -7.24
C LEU A 264 7.05 12.42 -8.01
N HIS A 265 8.08 12.00 -8.76
CA HIS A 265 8.87 12.89 -9.60
C HIS A 265 7.99 13.63 -10.61
N ALA A 266 7.18 12.90 -11.38
CA ALA A 266 6.25 13.50 -12.33
C ALA A 266 5.27 14.47 -11.62
N TYR A 267 4.68 14.07 -10.50
CA TYR A 267 3.70 14.88 -9.79
C TYR A 267 4.27 16.23 -9.28
N TYR A 268 5.54 16.25 -8.85
CA TYR A 268 6.15 17.47 -8.29
C TYR A 268 6.90 18.32 -9.31
N ASN A 269 7.52 17.70 -10.32
CA ASN A 269 8.37 18.42 -11.28
C ASN A 269 7.68 18.65 -12.63
N GLU A 270 6.77 17.77 -13.03
CA GLU A 270 6.12 17.76 -14.35
C GLU A 270 4.62 17.42 -14.24
N PRO A 271 3.83 18.14 -13.40
CA PRO A 271 2.47 17.74 -13.10
C PRO A 271 1.57 17.76 -14.33
N SER A 272 0.89 16.64 -14.58
CA SER A 272 -0.10 16.53 -15.65
C SER A 272 -1.47 17.09 -15.22
N PRO A 273 -2.34 17.52 -16.15
CA PRO A 273 -3.70 17.90 -15.80
C PRO A 273 -4.50 16.68 -15.33
N PRO A 274 -5.43 16.85 -14.36
CA PRO A 274 -6.27 15.76 -13.92
C PRO A 274 -7.14 15.23 -15.07
N PRO A 275 -7.38 13.91 -15.12
CA PRO A 275 -8.22 13.34 -16.17
C PRO A 275 -9.66 13.83 -16.09
N ALA A 276 -10.31 13.93 -17.25
CA ALA A 276 -11.75 14.17 -17.32
C ALA A 276 -12.52 12.90 -16.89
N LEU A 277 -13.08 12.95 -15.67
CA LEU A 277 -13.87 11.88 -15.08
C LEU A 277 -15.37 12.22 -15.15
N SER A 278 -16.18 11.23 -15.49
CA SER A 278 -17.65 11.35 -15.41
C SER A 278 -18.10 11.37 -13.95
N LYS A 279 -19.13 12.17 -13.63
CA LYS A 279 -19.75 12.18 -12.29
C LYS A 279 -20.26 10.81 -11.85
N ASN A 280 -20.66 9.96 -12.80
CA ASN A 280 -21.22 8.63 -12.52
C ASN A 280 -20.17 7.52 -12.56
N LEU A 281 -18.87 7.84 -12.62
CA LEU A 281 -17.80 6.85 -12.83
C LEU A 281 -17.77 5.75 -11.75
N SER A 282 -18.05 6.10 -10.49
CA SER A 282 -18.17 5.14 -9.38
C SER A 282 -19.30 4.13 -9.65
N ALA A 283 -20.48 4.60 -10.06
CA ALA A 283 -21.61 3.74 -10.41
C ALA A 283 -21.31 2.88 -11.66
N THR A 284 -20.67 3.46 -12.68
CA THR A 284 -20.23 2.73 -13.87
C THR A 284 -19.27 1.60 -13.51
N ALA A 285 -18.28 1.87 -12.65
CA ALA A 285 -17.33 0.84 -12.21
C ALA A 285 -18.01 -0.28 -11.41
N LYS A 286 -18.93 0.07 -10.48
CA LYS A 286 -19.73 -0.92 -9.72
C LYS A 286 -20.56 -1.83 -10.62
N ASN A 287 -21.11 -1.30 -11.71
CA ASN A 287 -21.91 -2.07 -12.66
C ASN A 287 -21.07 -2.89 -13.64
N PHE A 288 -19.84 -2.44 -13.93
CA PHE A 288 -18.96 -3.10 -14.89
C PHE A 288 -18.13 -4.21 -14.24
N LEU A 289 -17.68 -4.02 -13.00
CA LEU A 289 -16.87 -4.99 -12.26
C LEU A 289 -17.76 -5.95 -11.47
N TYR A 290 -17.43 -7.23 -11.51
CA TYR A 290 -18.15 -8.30 -10.82
C TYR A 290 -17.32 -8.91 -9.68
N SER A 291 -17.99 -9.58 -8.74
CA SER A 291 -17.39 -10.02 -7.48
C SER A 291 -16.19 -10.96 -7.65
N SER A 292 -16.23 -11.90 -8.60
CA SER A 292 -15.13 -12.85 -8.81
C SER A 292 -13.84 -12.17 -9.29
N LEU A 293 -13.91 -11.06 -10.04
CA LEU A 293 -12.72 -10.29 -10.45
C LEU A 293 -11.96 -9.75 -9.23
N TYR A 294 -12.67 -9.29 -8.20
CA TYR A 294 -12.02 -8.80 -6.98
C TYR A 294 -11.33 -9.93 -6.22
N SER A 295 -11.95 -11.11 -6.15
CA SER A 295 -11.35 -12.30 -5.54
C SER A 295 -10.09 -12.73 -6.29
N GLU A 296 -10.12 -12.77 -7.63
CA GLU A 296 -8.95 -13.09 -8.45
C GLU A 296 -7.81 -12.09 -8.26
N LEU A 297 -8.11 -10.79 -8.18
CA LEU A 297 -7.12 -9.75 -7.92
C LEU A 297 -6.46 -9.89 -6.54
N LEU A 298 -7.26 -10.22 -5.51
CA LEU A 298 -6.75 -10.50 -4.18
C LEU A 298 -5.82 -11.71 -4.18
N GLU A 299 -6.25 -12.82 -4.79
CA GLU A 299 -5.47 -14.06 -4.86
C GLU A 299 -4.17 -13.86 -5.63
N LYS A 300 -4.22 -13.26 -6.83
CA LYS A 300 -3.03 -12.90 -7.62
C LYS A 300 -2.09 -11.98 -6.83
N GLY A 301 -2.64 -10.99 -6.12
CA GLY A 301 -1.88 -10.07 -5.29
C GLY A 301 -1.16 -10.77 -4.15
N LEU A 302 -1.85 -11.66 -3.44
CA LEU A 302 -1.28 -12.44 -2.33
C LEU A 302 -0.21 -13.41 -2.82
N MET A 303 -0.46 -14.11 -3.94
CA MET A 303 0.55 -15.00 -4.55
C MET A 303 1.80 -14.23 -4.97
N ALA A 304 1.67 -13.04 -5.55
CA ALA A 304 2.83 -12.21 -5.91
C ALA A 304 3.68 -11.88 -4.68
N PHE A 305 3.05 -11.58 -3.54
CA PHE A 305 3.76 -11.33 -2.29
C PHE A 305 4.40 -12.58 -1.69
N LYS A 306 3.70 -13.72 -1.69
CA LYS A 306 4.27 -15.01 -1.25
C LYS A 306 5.49 -15.42 -2.10
N ASN A 307 5.41 -15.23 -3.42
CA ASN A 307 6.49 -15.56 -4.34
C ASN A 307 7.71 -14.66 -4.11
N ALA A 308 7.50 -13.34 -4.02
CA ALA A 308 8.58 -12.39 -3.73
C ALA A 308 9.24 -12.70 -2.37
N PHE A 309 8.44 -13.02 -1.36
CA PHE A 309 8.96 -13.36 -0.04
C PHE A 309 9.75 -14.68 -0.04
N SER A 310 9.24 -15.72 -0.72
CA SER A 310 9.94 -16.99 -0.88
C SER A 310 11.27 -16.83 -1.63
N GLU A 311 11.31 -15.96 -2.64
CA GLU A 311 12.52 -15.63 -3.38
C GLU A 311 13.56 -14.93 -2.49
N ILE A 312 13.13 -13.96 -1.66
CA ILE A 312 14.01 -13.33 -0.66
C ILE A 312 14.62 -14.41 0.25
N LEU A 313 13.77 -15.24 0.87
CA LEU A 313 14.25 -16.28 1.79
C LEU A 313 15.19 -17.27 1.12
N HIS A 314 14.92 -17.65 -0.14
CA HIS A 314 15.80 -18.53 -0.90
C HIS A 314 17.19 -17.90 -1.11
N ARG A 315 17.25 -16.62 -1.46
CA ARG A 315 18.51 -15.89 -1.65
C ARG A 315 19.28 -15.66 -0.34
N LEU A 316 18.59 -15.64 0.80
CA LEU A 316 19.18 -15.45 2.13
C LEU A 316 19.62 -16.75 2.81
N ARG A 317 19.33 -17.93 2.22
CA ARG A 317 19.87 -19.21 2.67
C ARG A 317 21.36 -19.37 2.37
#